data_AF-A0A0M9DUW2-F1
#
_entry.id   AF-A0A0M9DUW2-F1
#
_cell.length_a   1.000
_cell.length_b   1.000
_cell.length_c   1.000
_cell.angle_alpha   90.00
_cell.angle_beta   90.00
_cell.angle_gamma   90.00
#
_symmetry.space_group_name_H-M   'P 1'
#
loop_
_entity.id
_entity.type
_entity.pdbx_description
1 polymer ?
#
loop_
_entity_poly.entity_id
_entity_poly.type
_entity_poly.pdbx_seq_one_letter_code
_entity_poly.pdbx_strand_id
1 'polypeptide(L)'
;MHIFKELKKSIFFLIFLILNISCLTSAIHAQWADFDGDGISDKTVWRKINGTFYVIPSSGVCPRGMKKHWKGCEFQWGLPGDVPVTGDYDGDGKTELAVWRPMTGNWYITIYNKPIQYGLQGDIPVPADYDGDGKTDIAVWRPKEGNWYIKDLPRPVHYGSFGHIPVPGDYNGDGKDEVAVWNPNGGYWSISTKRDHIQYGLYGDIPIQGDYNGDGKTDLAVWRPRGGNWYINMSFQPLQWGLPGDIPVAADINGDNKQDILVWRPKEGNWYLYGHSKPMQWGLHNDIPVQSTARVKAQLPPVSPRVIVSSDIGGSDPDDFQSMVHYLVYSYLFETEGLISSPPRNGRKQDIFKVVHEYIKDYRFLKPWAAYPMYNDFSSVIKQGSTYYGDSDKRRGGPGKNKNTEGSDHIVAMARKKFDPRPLWILVWGAITDVAQALYNAPDIESKIRVYSIGGWNTKLDRRSRDYIYKNHKNLWWIENHITGRGMYIGGNQNGDLGNRQFVEQHVKHHGALGDFFYKISRNIDRGAYTIKMGDTPSVLYLISPILGNVGNWDDPTSESWGGKFKKVAHDHPNYWTCIHGNMNDTQYISKWREQFLRDWQKHMDRCIK
;
A
#
# COMPACT_ATOMS: atom_id res chain seq x y z
N MET A 1 -43.67 16.09 40.07
CA MET A 1 -42.28 16.61 40.06
C MET A 1 -41.22 15.62 39.55
N HIS A 2 -41.53 14.32 39.39
CA HIS A 2 -40.60 13.31 38.84
C HIS A 2 -40.66 13.18 37.31
N ILE A 3 -41.83 13.37 36.69
CA ILE A 3 -42.03 13.31 35.23
C ILE A 3 -41.33 14.49 34.51
N PHE A 4 -41.25 15.67 35.14
CA PHE A 4 -40.52 16.82 34.60
C PHE A 4 -38.98 16.72 34.70
N LYS A 5 -38.42 15.77 35.47
CA LYS A 5 -36.97 15.54 35.57
C LYS A 5 -36.45 14.57 34.50
N GLU A 6 -37.26 13.57 34.13
CA GLU A 6 -36.95 12.67 33.01
C GLU A 6 -37.07 13.39 31.64
N LEU A 7 -38.04 14.29 31.50
CA LEU A 7 -38.18 15.13 30.29
C LEU A 7 -36.99 16.08 30.06
N LYS A 8 -36.30 16.56 31.11
CA LYS A 8 -35.12 17.44 30.95
C LYS A 8 -33.82 16.68 30.61
N LYS A 9 -33.67 15.41 31.03
CA LYS A 9 -32.51 14.59 30.62
C LYS A 9 -32.65 14.11 29.17
N SER A 10 -33.86 13.78 28.74
CA SER A 10 -34.15 13.42 27.35
C SER A 10 -33.99 14.61 26.40
N ILE A 11 -34.33 15.84 26.81
CA ILE A 11 -34.10 17.04 25.99
C ILE A 11 -32.61 17.42 25.90
N PHE A 12 -31.79 17.16 26.92
CA PHE A 12 -30.33 17.33 26.80
C PHE A 12 -29.70 16.29 25.86
N PHE A 13 -30.22 15.06 25.84
CA PHE A 13 -29.81 14.00 24.92
C PHE A 13 -30.31 14.25 23.48
N LEU A 14 -31.45 14.92 23.31
CA LEU A 14 -32.04 15.28 22.01
C LEU A 14 -31.49 16.60 21.44
N ILE A 15 -31.13 17.58 22.27
CA ILE A 15 -30.46 18.83 21.84
C ILE A 15 -28.99 18.55 21.49
N PHE A 16 -28.34 17.57 22.13
CA PHE A 16 -27.04 17.07 21.68
C PHE A 16 -27.15 16.31 20.34
N LEU A 17 -28.26 15.62 20.09
CA LEU A 17 -28.54 15.00 18.79
C LEU A 17 -28.86 16.04 17.69
N ILE A 18 -29.60 17.12 17.98
CA ILE A 18 -30.06 18.06 16.94
C ILE A 18 -28.96 19.07 16.52
N LEU A 19 -28.00 19.40 17.39
CA LEU A 19 -26.88 20.28 17.04
C LEU A 19 -25.65 19.56 16.46
N ASN A 20 -25.61 18.22 16.53
CA ASN A 20 -24.41 17.45 16.23
C ASN A 20 -24.67 16.09 15.56
N ILE A 21 -25.78 15.84 14.86
CA ILE A 21 -25.84 14.68 13.94
C ILE A 21 -24.71 14.78 12.92
N SER A 22 -24.38 15.99 12.44
CA SER A 22 -23.26 16.18 11.53
C SER A 22 -21.88 16.06 12.18
N CYS A 23 -21.77 16.18 13.51
CA CYS A 23 -20.51 16.01 14.26
C CYS A 23 -20.34 14.59 14.79
N LEU A 24 -21.44 13.84 14.96
CA LEU A 24 -21.43 12.41 15.29
C LEU A 24 -21.23 11.58 14.03
N THR A 25 -21.86 11.89 12.88
CA THR A 25 -21.55 11.16 11.64
C THR A 25 -20.14 11.44 11.13
N SER A 26 -19.57 12.62 11.43
CA SER A 26 -18.22 13.03 11.02
C SER A 26 -17.09 12.70 12.00
N ALA A 27 -17.40 12.18 13.20
CA ALA A 27 -16.40 11.79 14.20
C ALA A 27 -16.43 10.27 14.51
N ILE A 28 -17.28 9.50 13.82
CA ILE A 28 -17.51 8.09 14.10
C ILE A 28 -17.12 7.19 12.90
N HIS A 29 -16.52 7.73 11.84
CA HIS A 29 -16.05 6.94 10.69
C HIS A 29 -14.69 7.47 10.24
N ALA A 30 -13.60 6.88 10.74
CA ALA A 30 -12.26 7.28 10.33
C ALA A 30 -11.71 6.31 9.28
N GLN A 31 -12.09 6.50 8.02
CA GLN A 31 -11.39 5.94 6.86
C GLN A 31 -11.23 7.03 5.76
N TRP A 32 -10.36 6.80 4.79
CA TRP A 32 -9.63 7.82 4.00
C TRP A 32 -10.48 8.68 3.05
N ALA A 33 -10.52 10.00 3.24
CA ALA A 33 -11.09 10.92 2.23
C ALA A 33 -10.00 11.36 1.25
N ASP A 34 -9.66 10.48 0.33
CA ASP A 34 -8.70 10.74 -0.76
C ASP A 34 -9.49 11.14 -2.03
N PHE A 35 -9.64 12.44 -2.29
CA PHE A 35 -10.42 12.93 -3.44
C PHE A 35 -9.60 13.00 -4.73
N ASP A 36 -8.27 12.98 -4.65
CA ASP A 36 -7.39 13.07 -5.83
C ASP A 36 -6.83 11.72 -6.28
N GLY A 37 -6.93 10.68 -5.45
CA GLY A 37 -6.55 9.31 -5.69
C GLY A 37 -5.06 9.05 -5.49
N ASP A 38 -4.38 9.84 -4.66
CA ASP A 38 -2.94 9.70 -4.41
C ASP A 38 -2.60 8.71 -3.28
N GLY A 39 -3.62 8.11 -2.67
CA GLY A 39 -3.51 7.15 -1.57
C GLY A 39 -3.26 7.80 -0.22
N ILE A 40 -3.29 9.13 -0.13
CA ILE A 40 -3.14 9.90 1.12
C ILE A 40 -4.46 10.62 1.39
N SER A 41 -4.83 10.77 2.67
CA SER A 41 -6.07 11.46 3.02
C SER A 41 -5.97 12.97 2.80
N ASP A 42 -7.00 13.54 2.21
CA ASP A 42 -7.13 14.98 2.01
C ASP A 42 -7.77 15.66 3.21
N LYS A 43 -7.22 16.83 3.60
CA LYS A 43 -7.85 17.62 4.67
C LYS A 43 -9.12 18.27 4.16
N THR A 44 -10.26 17.77 4.62
CA THR A 44 -11.56 18.22 4.13
C THR A 44 -12.43 18.80 5.24
N VAL A 45 -13.11 19.90 4.94
CA VAL A 45 -14.16 20.46 5.80
C VAL A 45 -15.44 20.73 5.00
N TRP A 46 -16.58 20.55 5.67
CA TRP A 46 -17.92 20.83 5.16
C TRP A 46 -18.49 22.08 5.83
N ARG A 47 -18.90 23.04 5.01
CA ARG A 47 -19.55 24.26 5.46
C ARG A 47 -21.06 24.09 5.50
N LYS A 48 -21.58 23.76 6.68
CA LYS A 48 -23.01 23.47 6.90
C LYS A 48 -23.97 24.60 6.52
N ILE A 49 -23.53 25.86 6.51
CA ILE A 49 -24.42 27.01 6.24
C ILE A 49 -24.76 27.16 4.75
N ASN A 50 -23.98 26.58 3.84
CA ASN A 50 -24.20 26.70 2.40
C ASN A 50 -24.03 25.37 1.65
N GLY A 51 -23.61 24.31 2.34
CA GLY A 51 -23.41 23.00 1.74
C GLY A 51 -22.19 22.93 0.81
N THR A 52 -21.06 23.47 1.24
CA THR A 52 -19.82 23.49 0.43
C THR A 52 -18.72 22.63 1.06
N PHE A 53 -18.10 21.77 0.25
CA PHE A 53 -16.88 21.05 0.60
C PHE A 53 -15.65 21.92 0.30
N TYR A 54 -14.70 21.93 1.22
CA TYR A 54 -13.39 22.55 1.08
C TYR A 54 -12.30 21.51 1.35
N VAL A 55 -11.52 21.19 0.32
CA VAL A 55 -10.52 20.11 0.33
C VAL A 55 -9.12 20.70 0.16
N ILE A 56 -8.13 20.29 0.97
CA ILE A 56 -6.71 20.39 0.60
C ILE A 56 -6.27 19.02 0.13
N PRO A 57 -6.05 18.85 -1.19
CA PRO A 57 -5.52 17.62 -1.73
C PRO A 57 -4.08 17.38 -1.25
N SER A 58 -3.72 16.15 -0.87
CA SER A 58 -2.35 15.77 -0.48
C SER A 58 -1.35 16.06 -1.60
N SER A 59 -1.72 15.80 -2.85
CA SER A 59 -0.91 16.09 -4.04
C SER A 59 -0.79 17.59 -4.34
N GLY A 60 -1.66 18.41 -3.77
CA GLY A 60 -1.84 19.82 -4.10
C GLY A 60 -2.57 20.09 -5.42
N VAL A 61 -3.09 19.06 -6.08
CA VAL A 61 -3.84 19.14 -7.34
C VAL A 61 -5.34 19.02 -7.06
N CYS A 62 -6.14 19.99 -7.53
CA CYS A 62 -7.59 19.92 -7.30
C CYS A 62 -8.24 18.74 -8.04
N PRO A 63 -9.10 17.96 -7.36
CA PRO A 63 -9.90 16.93 -7.98
C PRO A 63 -10.75 17.48 -9.13
N ARG A 64 -11.03 16.61 -10.11
CA ARG A 64 -11.79 17.00 -11.31
C ARG A 64 -13.16 17.55 -10.91
N GLY A 65 -13.46 18.77 -11.38
CA GLY A 65 -14.74 19.45 -11.10
C GLY A 65 -14.69 20.42 -9.93
N MET A 66 -13.71 20.32 -9.02
CA MET A 66 -13.49 21.31 -7.98
C MET A 66 -12.82 22.57 -8.52
N LYS A 67 -13.17 23.72 -7.94
CA LYS A 67 -12.54 25.01 -8.26
C LYS A 67 -11.43 25.28 -7.25
N LYS A 68 -10.31 25.83 -7.69
CA LYS A 68 -9.23 26.25 -6.78
C LYS A 68 -9.74 27.33 -5.81
N HIS A 69 -9.47 27.14 -4.52
CA HIS A 69 -9.85 28.04 -3.43
C HIS A 69 -8.71 28.16 -2.41
N TRP A 70 -8.12 29.36 -2.30
CA TRP A 70 -6.99 29.62 -1.40
C TRP A 70 -5.83 28.62 -1.61
N LYS A 71 -5.55 27.76 -0.62
CA LYS A 71 -4.51 26.71 -0.59
C LYS A 71 -5.03 25.33 -1.00
N GLY A 72 -6.31 25.22 -1.36
CA GLY A 72 -6.94 23.97 -1.75
C GLY A 72 -8.04 24.22 -2.78
N CYS A 73 -9.18 23.55 -2.60
CA CYS A 73 -10.25 23.44 -3.59
C CYS A 73 -11.61 23.55 -2.91
N GLU A 74 -12.61 24.05 -3.63
CA GLU A 74 -13.99 24.12 -3.16
C GLU A 74 -14.98 23.54 -4.18
N PHE A 75 -16.07 22.98 -3.66
CA PHE A 75 -17.18 22.51 -4.46
C PHE A 75 -18.49 22.51 -3.65
N GLN A 76 -19.49 23.23 -4.14
CA GLN A 76 -20.81 23.28 -3.51
C GLN A 76 -21.62 22.05 -3.93
N TRP A 77 -21.83 21.11 -3.00
CA TRP A 77 -22.52 19.86 -3.27
C TRP A 77 -23.39 19.42 -2.09
N GLY A 78 -24.43 20.20 -1.83
CA GLY A 78 -25.48 19.89 -0.86
C GLY A 78 -26.13 21.17 -0.38
N LEU A 79 -26.99 21.02 0.62
CA LEU A 79 -27.79 22.09 1.19
C LEU A 79 -27.58 22.19 2.71
N PRO A 80 -27.96 23.32 3.33
CA PRO A 80 -28.00 23.41 4.78
C PRO A 80 -28.86 22.31 5.38
N GLY A 81 -28.29 21.56 6.34
CA GLY A 81 -28.95 20.43 6.99
C GLY A 81 -28.67 19.06 6.35
N ASP A 82 -28.01 19.02 5.19
CA ASP A 82 -27.48 17.77 4.64
C ASP A 82 -26.26 17.29 5.45
N VAL A 83 -26.06 15.97 5.47
CA VAL A 83 -24.98 15.28 6.17
C VAL A 83 -23.94 14.79 5.15
N PRO A 84 -22.65 15.15 5.28
CA PRO A 84 -21.62 14.60 4.40
C PRO A 84 -21.44 13.09 4.63
N VAL A 85 -21.36 12.33 3.55
CA VAL A 85 -21.27 10.85 3.53
C VAL A 85 -20.33 10.40 2.41
N THR A 86 -19.21 11.10 2.27
CA THR A 86 -18.21 10.89 1.21
C THR A 86 -17.62 9.48 1.26
N GLY A 87 -17.36 8.90 0.09
CA GLY A 87 -16.80 7.56 -0.06
C GLY A 87 -16.51 7.24 -1.53
N ASP A 88 -15.73 6.19 -1.79
CA ASP A 88 -15.49 5.66 -3.14
C ASP A 88 -16.68 4.77 -3.54
N TYR A 89 -17.67 5.36 -4.21
CA TYR A 89 -18.93 4.67 -4.54
C TYR A 89 -18.87 3.94 -5.89
N ASP A 90 -17.87 4.20 -6.73
CA ASP A 90 -17.69 3.50 -8.01
C ASP A 90 -16.51 2.52 -8.05
N GLY A 91 -15.61 2.57 -7.06
CA GLY A 91 -14.45 1.71 -6.88
C GLY A 91 -13.22 2.15 -7.66
N ASP A 92 -13.14 3.43 -8.06
CA ASP A 92 -12.02 3.95 -8.85
C ASP A 92 -10.79 4.32 -7.99
N GLY A 93 -10.89 4.21 -6.67
CA GLY A 93 -9.85 4.59 -5.72
C GLY A 93 -9.88 6.07 -5.36
N LYS A 94 -10.97 6.79 -5.63
CA LYS A 94 -11.18 8.19 -5.23
C LYS A 94 -12.45 8.34 -4.45
N THR A 95 -12.47 9.36 -3.62
CA THR A 95 -13.63 9.70 -2.80
C THR A 95 -14.58 10.59 -3.61
N GLU A 96 -15.83 10.15 -3.75
CA GLU A 96 -16.89 11.02 -4.28
C GLU A 96 -17.41 11.99 -3.23
N LEU A 97 -17.80 13.17 -3.70
CA LEU A 97 -18.59 14.09 -2.90
C LEU A 97 -20.01 13.53 -2.80
N ALA A 98 -20.43 13.29 -1.56
CA ALA A 98 -21.73 12.74 -1.28
C ALA A 98 -22.36 13.37 -0.05
N VAL A 99 -23.67 13.58 -0.12
CA VAL A 99 -24.49 14.04 1.01
C VAL A 99 -25.76 13.22 1.17
N TRP A 100 -26.14 12.96 2.42
CA TRP A 100 -27.42 12.38 2.80
C TRP A 100 -28.33 13.45 3.38
N ARG A 101 -29.57 13.52 2.90
CA ARG A 101 -30.56 14.50 3.34
C ARG A 101 -31.48 13.89 4.40
N PRO A 102 -31.37 14.27 5.69
CA PRO A 102 -32.09 13.60 6.77
C PRO A 102 -33.61 13.71 6.68
N MET A 103 -34.12 14.81 6.12
CA MET A 103 -35.56 15.03 6.02
C MET A 103 -36.24 14.08 5.03
N THR A 104 -35.52 13.64 4.01
CA THR A 104 -36.09 12.81 2.96
C THR A 104 -35.53 11.39 2.97
N GLY A 105 -34.30 11.18 3.46
CA GLY A 105 -33.57 9.92 3.28
C GLY A 105 -32.93 9.79 1.89
N ASN A 106 -32.65 10.91 1.23
CA ASN A 106 -32.05 10.90 -0.12
C ASN A 106 -30.53 11.03 -0.04
N TRP A 107 -29.84 10.23 -0.82
CA TRP A 107 -28.40 10.29 -1.08
C TRP A 107 -28.16 11.04 -2.40
N TYR A 108 -27.23 12.00 -2.37
CA TYR A 108 -26.78 12.76 -3.54
C TYR A 108 -25.28 12.54 -3.67
N ILE A 109 -24.84 11.84 -4.71
CA ILE A 109 -23.44 11.44 -4.93
C ILE A 109 -23.04 11.96 -6.31
N THR A 110 -21.85 12.55 -6.44
CA THR A 110 -21.41 13.26 -7.67
C THR A 110 -21.43 12.43 -8.94
N ILE A 111 -21.24 11.12 -8.83
CA ILE A 111 -21.25 10.20 -9.98
C ILE A 111 -22.67 9.83 -10.46
N TYR A 112 -23.72 10.12 -9.67
CA TYR A 112 -25.09 9.79 -10.01
C TYR A 112 -25.91 11.02 -10.42
N ASN A 113 -26.58 10.92 -11.58
CA ASN A 113 -27.43 11.99 -12.12
C ASN A 113 -28.77 12.16 -11.39
N LYS A 114 -29.13 11.24 -10.49
CA LYS A 114 -30.40 11.26 -9.73
C LYS A 114 -30.13 10.88 -8.27
N PRO A 115 -30.88 11.45 -7.32
CA PRO A 115 -30.77 11.06 -5.92
C PRO A 115 -31.23 9.60 -5.74
N ILE A 116 -30.57 8.92 -4.81
CA ILE A 116 -30.93 7.57 -4.39
C ILE A 116 -31.73 7.70 -3.09
N GLN A 117 -33.01 7.35 -3.14
CA GLN A 117 -33.87 7.36 -1.96
C GLN A 117 -33.62 6.09 -1.14
N TYR A 118 -32.86 6.20 -0.05
CA TYR A 118 -32.52 5.06 0.80
C TYR A 118 -32.37 5.48 2.27
N GLY A 119 -33.26 4.96 3.11
CA GLY A 119 -33.42 5.34 4.51
C GLY A 119 -34.62 6.25 4.77
N LEU A 120 -34.87 6.51 6.06
CA LEU A 120 -36.00 7.30 6.57
C LEU A 120 -35.51 8.44 7.48
N GLN A 121 -36.41 9.36 7.78
CA GLN A 121 -36.15 10.41 8.77
C GLN A 121 -35.82 9.79 10.14
N GLY A 122 -34.67 10.18 10.68
CA GLY A 122 -34.16 9.67 11.97
C GLY A 122 -33.27 8.45 11.87
N ASP A 123 -33.06 7.90 10.66
CA ASP A 123 -31.97 6.95 10.42
C ASP A 123 -30.62 7.70 10.43
N ILE A 124 -29.53 6.96 10.63
CA ILE A 124 -28.14 7.46 10.61
C ILE A 124 -27.45 6.87 9.38
N PRO A 125 -26.88 7.67 8.46
CA PRO A 125 -26.11 7.12 7.35
C PRO A 125 -24.83 6.47 7.86
N VAL A 126 -24.54 5.25 7.39
CA VAL A 126 -23.39 4.42 7.78
C VAL A 126 -22.78 3.75 6.55
N PRO A 127 -22.33 4.54 5.54
CA PRO A 127 -21.71 3.96 4.36
C PRO A 127 -20.43 3.21 4.76
N ALA A 128 -20.12 2.11 4.10
CA ALA A 128 -18.96 1.24 4.34
C ALA A 128 -18.94 0.11 3.29
N ASP A 129 -17.87 -0.65 3.16
CA ASP A 129 -17.79 -1.79 2.22
C ASP A 129 -18.25 -3.09 2.92
N TYR A 130 -19.56 -3.34 2.98
CA TYR A 130 -20.10 -4.48 3.74
C TYR A 130 -20.02 -5.79 2.95
N ASP A 131 -19.89 -5.73 1.63
CA ASP A 131 -19.86 -6.91 0.77
C ASP A 131 -18.45 -7.31 0.28
N GLY A 132 -17.46 -6.44 0.45
CA GLY A 132 -16.04 -6.65 0.15
C GLY A 132 -15.68 -6.45 -1.31
N ASP A 133 -16.49 -5.73 -2.09
CA ASP A 133 -16.23 -5.46 -3.50
C ASP A 133 -15.26 -4.30 -3.73
N GLY A 134 -14.84 -3.62 -2.66
CA GLY A 134 -13.95 -2.47 -2.70
C GLY A 134 -14.66 -1.14 -2.92
N LYS A 135 -16.00 -1.10 -2.85
CA LYS A 135 -16.81 0.10 -3.00
C LYS A 135 -17.53 0.44 -1.69
N THR A 136 -17.90 1.70 -1.59
CA THR A 136 -18.75 2.20 -0.52
C THR A 136 -20.20 1.80 -0.77
N ASP A 137 -20.75 0.95 0.10
CA ASP A 137 -22.17 0.65 0.07
C ASP A 137 -23.00 1.80 0.68
N ILE A 138 -24.18 2.02 0.10
CA ILE A 138 -25.19 2.88 0.70
C ILE A 138 -25.89 2.13 1.83
N ALA A 139 -25.74 2.61 3.06
CA ALA A 139 -26.38 1.99 4.22
C ALA A 139 -26.85 3.01 5.27
N VAL A 140 -27.87 2.61 6.02
CA VAL A 140 -28.39 3.37 7.16
C VAL A 140 -28.61 2.49 8.39
N TRP A 141 -28.36 3.03 9.58
CA TRP A 141 -28.70 2.43 10.85
C TRP A 141 -29.92 3.13 11.46
N ARG A 142 -30.92 2.35 11.88
CA ARG A 142 -32.15 2.85 12.49
C ARG A 142 -32.07 2.76 14.01
N PRO A 143 -31.87 3.88 14.73
CA PRO A 143 -31.57 3.85 16.16
C PRO A 143 -32.69 3.28 17.02
N LYS A 144 -33.95 3.51 16.63
CA LYS A 144 -35.13 3.08 17.40
C LYS A 144 -35.21 1.56 17.56
N GLU A 145 -34.71 0.82 16.58
CA GLU A 145 -34.86 -0.63 16.49
C GLU A 145 -33.52 -1.36 16.48
N GLY A 146 -32.38 -0.66 16.29
CA GLY A 146 -31.07 -1.29 16.15
C GLY A 146 -30.87 -2.03 14.82
N ASN A 147 -31.65 -1.67 13.78
CA ASN A 147 -31.62 -2.33 12.48
C ASN A 147 -30.69 -1.59 11.50
N TRP A 148 -29.82 -2.33 10.82
CA TRP A 148 -29.01 -1.88 9.71
C TRP A 148 -29.70 -2.22 8.40
N TYR A 149 -29.80 -1.26 7.50
CA TYR A 149 -30.33 -1.41 6.15
C TYR A 149 -29.19 -1.09 5.20
N ILE A 150 -28.68 -2.11 4.49
CA ILE A 150 -27.59 -1.99 3.51
C ILE A 150 -28.21 -2.26 2.14
N LYS A 151 -28.05 -1.32 1.19
CA LYS A 151 -28.86 -1.25 -0.03
C LYS A 151 -28.83 -2.53 -0.87
N ASP A 152 -27.67 -3.15 -0.97
CA ASP A 152 -27.46 -4.30 -1.85
C ASP A 152 -27.54 -5.65 -1.09
N LEU A 153 -27.90 -5.61 0.20
CA LEU A 153 -28.24 -6.81 0.98
C LEU A 153 -29.76 -7.06 1.01
N PRO A 154 -30.20 -8.33 0.89
CA PRO A 154 -31.62 -8.66 0.73
C PRO A 154 -32.46 -8.54 2.01
N ARG A 155 -31.83 -8.42 3.19
CA ARG A 155 -32.52 -8.35 4.48
C ARG A 155 -31.80 -7.39 5.43
N PRO A 156 -32.55 -6.66 6.28
CA PRO A 156 -31.97 -5.86 7.35
C PRO A 156 -31.19 -6.74 8.34
N VAL A 157 -30.11 -6.20 8.89
CA VAL A 157 -29.31 -6.84 9.93
C VAL A 157 -29.67 -6.21 11.28
N HIS A 158 -30.20 -6.99 12.20
CA HIS A 158 -30.49 -6.51 13.55
C HIS A 158 -29.21 -6.60 14.41
N TYR A 159 -28.62 -5.46 14.73
CA TYR A 159 -27.39 -5.41 15.52
C TYR A 159 -27.26 -4.09 16.28
N GLY A 160 -27.38 -4.18 17.61
CA GLY A 160 -27.37 -3.05 18.53
C GLY A 160 -28.74 -2.72 19.12
N SER A 161 -28.83 -1.57 19.79
CA SER A 161 -30.02 -1.15 20.52
C SER A 161 -30.12 0.37 20.58
N PHE A 162 -31.28 0.87 21.00
CA PHE A 162 -31.48 2.30 21.17
C PHE A 162 -30.43 2.93 22.09
N GLY A 163 -29.82 4.02 21.63
CA GLY A 163 -28.75 4.72 22.35
C GLY A 163 -27.33 4.19 22.07
N HIS A 164 -27.18 3.11 21.29
CA HIS A 164 -25.87 2.72 20.77
C HIS A 164 -25.44 3.64 19.61
N ILE A 165 -24.15 3.61 19.31
CA ILE A 165 -23.50 4.36 18.24
C ILE A 165 -23.02 3.36 17.18
N PRO A 166 -23.41 3.47 15.89
CA PRO A 166 -22.87 2.60 14.83
C PRO A 166 -21.40 2.90 14.60
N VAL A 167 -20.56 1.87 14.48
CA VAL A 167 -19.10 1.97 14.30
C VAL A 167 -18.62 0.89 13.32
N PRO A 168 -19.08 0.89 12.05
CA PRO A 168 -18.66 -0.14 11.11
C PRO A 168 -17.14 -0.08 10.86
N GLY A 169 -16.57 -1.22 10.49
CA GLY A 169 -15.15 -1.35 10.15
C GLY A 169 -14.71 -2.81 9.97
N ASP A 170 -13.67 -3.03 9.18
CA ASP A 170 -13.03 -4.35 9.01
C ASP A 170 -12.22 -4.74 10.26
N TYR A 171 -12.87 -5.24 11.30
CA TYR A 171 -12.22 -5.62 12.56
C TYR A 171 -11.51 -6.98 12.47
N ASN A 172 -11.82 -7.77 11.45
CA ASN A 172 -11.32 -9.14 11.31
C ASN A 172 -10.16 -9.25 10.28
N GLY A 173 -10.05 -8.30 9.36
CA GLY A 173 -9.04 -8.19 8.30
C GLY A 173 -9.38 -8.96 7.01
N ASP A 174 -10.65 -9.22 6.72
CA ASP A 174 -11.09 -9.96 5.52
C ASP A 174 -11.43 -9.06 4.33
N GLY A 175 -11.32 -7.74 4.51
CA GLY A 175 -11.64 -6.75 3.50
C GLY A 175 -13.12 -6.38 3.45
N LYS A 176 -13.94 -6.82 4.42
CA LYS A 176 -15.33 -6.38 4.59
C LYS A 176 -15.48 -5.62 5.89
N ASP A 177 -16.25 -4.55 5.84
CA ASP A 177 -16.63 -3.84 7.05
C ASP A 177 -17.70 -4.61 7.82
N GLU A 178 -17.42 -4.90 9.09
CA GLU A 178 -18.41 -5.47 9.98
C GLU A 178 -19.43 -4.43 10.42
N VAL A 179 -20.68 -4.89 10.50
CA VAL A 179 -21.70 -4.24 11.32
C VAL A 179 -21.28 -4.28 12.80
N ALA A 180 -21.07 -3.11 13.40
CA ALA A 180 -20.64 -2.99 14.79
C ALA A 180 -21.25 -1.75 15.48
N VAL A 181 -21.38 -1.82 16.81
CA VAL A 181 -21.96 -0.76 17.65
C VAL A 181 -21.17 -0.54 18.93
N TRP A 182 -21.11 0.72 19.39
CA TRP A 182 -20.57 1.13 20.68
C TRP A 182 -21.67 1.60 21.63
N ASN A 183 -21.69 1.07 22.85
CA ASN A 183 -22.63 1.45 23.90
C ASN A 183 -22.02 2.51 24.83
N PRO A 184 -22.51 3.77 24.78
CA PRO A 184 -21.96 4.86 25.58
C PRO A 184 -22.17 4.71 27.09
N ASN A 185 -23.13 3.90 27.54
CA ASN A 185 -23.45 3.78 28.97
C ASN A 185 -22.38 3.01 29.77
N GLY A 186 -21.49 2.29 29.10
CA GLY A 186 -20.41 1.55 29.77
C GLY A 186 -19.15 1.36 28.93
N GLY A 187 -19.10 1.91 27.72
CA GLY A 187 -17.96 1.81 26.81
C GLY A 187 -17.82 0.43 26.17
N TYR A 188 -18.91 -0.22 25.81
CA TYR A 188 -18.89 -1.58 25.25
C TYR A 188 -18.98 -1.58 23.73
N TRP A 189 -18.01 -2.19 23.06
CA TRP A 189 -18.02 -2.49 21.64
C TRP A 189 -18.66 -3.84 21.40
N SER A 190 -19.54 -3.92 20.39
CA SER A 190 -20.13 -5.16 19.88
C SER A 190 -19.85 -5.22 18.39
N ILE A 191 -19.24 -6.30 17.91
CA ILE A 191 -18.80 -6.47 16.52
C ILE A 191 -19.38 -7.79 16.02
N SER A 192 -20.03 -7.79 14.84
CA SER A 192 -20.81 -8.95 14.34
C SER A 192 -20.01 -10.25 14.24
N THR A 193 -18.70 -10.17 14.01
CA THR A 193 -17.79 -11.33 13.90
C THR A 193 -17.22 -11.78 15.25
N LYS A 194 -17.48 -11.07 16.34
CA LYS A 194 -17.03 -11.41 17.70
C LYS A 194 -18.18 -11.85 18.57
N ARG A 195 -17.96 -12.92 19.33
CA ARG A 195 -18.98 -13.50 20.22
C ARG A 195 -19.18 -12.68 21.50
N ASP A 196 -18.12 -12.08 22.03
CA ASP A 196 -18.13 -11.34 23.29
C ASP A 196 -18.06 -9.82 23.04
N HIS A 197 -18.69 -9.05 23.94
CA HIS A 197 -18.55 -7.60 23.97
C HIS A 197 -17.20 -7.20 24.54
N ILE A 198 -16.58 -6.18 23.95
CA ILE A 198 -15.27 -5.68 24.39
C ILE A 198 -15.50 -4.37 25.14
N GLN A 199 -15.18 -4.35 26.44
CA GLN A 199 -15.21 -3.11 27.20
C GLN A 199 -13.96 -2.27 26.89
N TYR A 200 -14.14 -1.20 26.13
CA TYR A 200 -13.07 -0.28 25.77
C TYR A 200 -13.61 1.15 25.66
N GLY A 201 -13.34 1.95 26.69
CA GLY A 201 -13.84 3.32 26.85
C GLY A 201 -14.74 3.50 28.07
N LEU A 202 -15.17 4.74 28.31
CA LEU A 202 -16.04 5.14 29.42
C LEU A 202 -17.20 6.00 28.94
N TYR A 203 -18.17 6.22 29.83
CA TYR A 203 -19.26 7.18 29.59
C TYR A 203 -18.72 8.57 29.27
N GLY A 204 -19.17 9.13 28.16
CA GLY A 204 -18.76 10.44 27.66
C GLY A 204 -17.52 10.44 26.76
N ASP A 205 -16.90 9.27 26.53
CA ASP A 205 -15.91 9.12 25.46
C ASP A 205 -16.60 9.07 24.09
N ILE A 206 -15.84 9.32 23.02
CA ILE A 206 -16.27 9.29 21.62
C ILE A 206 -15.54 8.13 20.94
N PRO A 207 -16.23 7.14 20.32
CA PRO A 207 -15.56 6.09 19.56
C PRO A 207 -14.91 6.68 18.30
N ILE A 208 -13.67 6.29 18.03
CA ILE A 208 -12.90 6.73 16.87
C ILE A 208 -12.04 5.59 16.33
N GLN A 209 -12.69 4.51 15.92
CA GLN A 209 -12.04 3.31 15.37
C GLN A 209 -11.25 3.63 14.09
N GLY A 210 -10.18 2.89 13.83
CA GLY A 210 -9.30 3.04 12.66
C GLY A 210 -8.09 2.12 12.76
N ASP A 211 -7.31 1.95 11.70
CA ASP A 211 -6.09 1.14 11.67
C ASP A 211 -4.89 1.98 12.14
N TYR A 212 -4.65 2.03 13.44
CA TYR A 212 -3.56 2.82 14.03
C TYR A 212 -2.21 2.09 14.02
N ASN A 213 -2.17 0.78 13.74
CA ASN A 213 -0.93 0.01 13.72
C ASN A 213 -0.44 -0.34 12.29
N GLY A 214 -1.30 -0.23 11.28
CA GLY A 214 -1.05 -0.56 9.87
C GLY A 214 -1.17 -2.05 9.57
N ASP A 215 -1.93 -2.81 10.36
CA ASP A 215 -2.10 -4.26 10.16
C ASP A 215 -3.26 -4.62 9.21
N GLY A 216 -3.95 -3.60 8.69
CA GLY A 216 -5.07 -3.72 7.78
C GLY A 216 -6.39 -3.97 8.47
N LYS A 217 -6.46 -3.91 9.81
CA LYS A 217 -7.68 -4.08 10.61
C LYS A 217 -8.07 -2.80 11.33
N THR A 218 -9.36 -2.68 11.57
CA THR A 218 -9.91 -1.62 12.39
C THR A 218 -9.59 -1.87 13.86
N ASP A 219 -8.90 -0.93 14.50
CA ASP A 219 -8.65 -0.95 15.94
C ASP A 219 -9.73 -0.21 16.73
N LEU A 220 -9.87 -0.62 17.99
CA LEU A 220 -10.72 0.10 18.93
C LEU A 220 -9.95 1.29 19.49
N ALA A 221 -10.53 2.48 19.34
CA ALA A 221 -10.04 3.68 19.99
C ALA A 221 -11.18 4.57 20.45
N VAL A 222 -10.94 5.33 21.51
CA VAL A 222 -11.87 6.34 22.02
C VAL A 222 -11.14 7.65 22.34
N TRP A 223 -11.83 8.77 22.13
CA TRP A 223 -11.38 10.10 22.55
C TRP A 223 -12.19 10.60 23.73
N ARG A 224 -11.49 11.13 24.74
CA ARG A 224 -12.06 11.65 25.98
C ARG A 224 -12.08 13.19 25.96
N PRO A 225 -13.26 13.83 25.78
CA PRO A 225 -13.33 15.26 25.55
C PRO A 225 -12.81 16.13 26.69
N ARG A 226 -13.02 15.71 27.94
CA ARG A 226 -12.72 16.52 29.13
C ARG A 226 -11.23 16.90 29.24
N GLY A 227 -10.34 16.11 28.66
CA GLY A 227 -8.89 16.36 28.71
C GLY A 227 -8.18 16.24 27.37
N GLY A 228 -8.90 16.01 26.27
CA GLY A 228 -8.31 15.79 24.95
C GLY A 228 -7.43 14.54 24.90
N ASN A 229 -7.86 13.44 25.54
CA ASN A 229 -7.05 12.22 25.63
C ASN A 229 -7.54 11.16 24.65
N TRP A 230 -6.62 10.52 23.96
CA TRP A 230 -6.84 9.37 23.09
C TRP A 230 -6.48 8.08 23.82
N TYR A 231 -7.34 7.08 23.68
CA TYR A 231 -7.13 5.72 24.18
C TYR A 231 -7.24 4.78 22.99
N ILE A 232 -6.16 4.09 22.64
CA ILE A 232 -6.10 3.16 21.50
C ILE A 232 -5.72 1.79 22.06
N ASN A 233 -6.46 0.74 21.70
CA ASN A 233 -6.41 -0.59 22.35
C ASN A 233 -5.00 -1.20 22.42
N MET A 234 -4.11 -0.85 21.50
CA MET A 234 -2.74 -1.38 21.43
C MET A 234 -1.67 -0.47 22.03
N SER A 235 -2.06 0.69 22.58
CA SER A 235 -1.13 1.62 23.24
C SER A 235 -1.05 1.34 24.74
N PHE A 236 0.16 1.26 25.27
CA PHE A 236 0.39 1.01 26.70
C PHE A 236 -0.01 2.18 27.61
N GLN A 237 -0.18 3.39 27.07
CA GLN A 237 -0.56 4.60 27.80
C GLN A 237 -1.51 5.47 26.98
N PRO A 238 -2.43 6.22 27.62
CA PRO A 238 -3.24 7.20 26.92
C PRO A 238 -2.39 8.32 26.36
N LEU A 239 -2.76 8.79 25.17
CA LEU A 239 -2.10 9.91 24.52
C LEU A 239 -2.88 11.20 24.78
N GLN A 240 -2.27 12.16 25.48
CA GLN A 240 -2.86 13.49 25.63
C GLN A 240 -2.56 14.34 24.40
N TRP A 241 -3.54 14.49 23.51
CA TRP A 241 -3.44 15.32 22.32
C TRP A 241 -4.78 15.96 21.95
N GLY A 242 -4.89 17.25 22.21
CA GLY A 242 -6.08 18.06 21.99
C GLY A 242 -6.52 18.84 23.24
N LEU A 243 -7.54 19.66 23.06
CA LEU A 243 -8.16 20.48 24.11
C LEU A 243 -9.66 20.22 24.19
N PRO A 244 -10.31 20.55 25.33
CA PRO A 244 -11.76 20.52 25.41
C PRO A 244 -12.42 21.39 24.33
N GLY A 245 -13.30 20.76 23.54
CA GLY A 245 -13.99 21.39 22.40
C GLY A 245 -13.31 21.21 21.05
N ASP A 246 -12.15 20.54 21.01
CA ASP A 246 -11.60 20.03 19.75
C ASP A 246 -12.44 18.85 19.24
N ILE A 247 -12.42 18.63 17.92
CA ILE A 247 -13.03 17.46 17.28
C ILE A 247 -11.90 16.48 16.94
N PRO A 248 -11.93 15.23 17.46
CA PRO A 248 -10.93 14.23 17.12
C PRO A 248 -11.13 13.75 15.68
N VAL A 249 -10.04 13.61 14.94
CA VAL A 249 -10.03 13.09 13.56
C VAL A 249 -8.89 12.09 13.45
N ALA A 250 -9.19 10.93 12.88
CA ALA A 250 -8.20 9.92 12.53
C ALA A 250 -8.19 9.77 11.00
N ALA A 251 -7.01 9.87 10.40
CA ALA A 251 -6.82 9.81 8.95
C ALA A 251 -5.35 9.52 8.64
N ASP A 252 -5.05 8.79 7.57
CA ASP A 252 -3.67 8.63 7.10
C ASP A 252 -3.26 9.89 6.33
N ILE A 253 -2.68 10.85 7.04
CA ILE A 253 -2.32 12.15 6.47
C ILE A 253 -0.87 12.18 5.98
N ASN A 254 -0.14 11.09 6.20
CA ASN A 254 1.29 10.99 5.92
C ASN A 254 1.63 9.90 4.89
N GLY A 255 0.67 9.04 4.52
CA GLY A 255 0.79 7.97 3.54
C GLY A 255 1.46 6.69 4.05
N ASP A 256 1.47 6.45 5.36
CA ASP A 256 2.09 5.25 5.97
C ASP A 256 1.13 4.07 6.17
N ASN A 257 -0.09 4.19 5.63
CA ASN A 257 -1.22 3.27 5.80
C ASN A 257 -1.65 3.10 7.26
N LYS A 258 -1.38 4.09 8.11
CA LYS A 258 -1.88 4.14 9.49
C LYS A 258 -2.74 5.37 9.70
N GLN A 259 -3.75 5.25 10.53
CA GLN A 259 -4.49 6.41 10.99
C GLN A 259 -3.62 7.28 11.90
N ASP A 260 -3.28 8.48 11.43
CA ASP A 260 -2.68 9.52 12.23
C ASP A 260 -3.69 10.15 13.20
N ILE A 261 -3.17 10.74 14.26
CA ILE A 261 -3.96 11.39 15.31
C ILE A 261 -4.03 12.89 15.05
N LEU A 262 -5.23 13.39 14.71
CA LEU A 262 -5.48 14.80 14.45
C LEU A 262 -6.57 15.34 15.36
N VAL A 263 -6.50 16.65 15.64
CA VAL A 263 -7.63 17.38 16.18
C VAL A 263 -7.94 18.61 15.33
N TRP A 264 -9.22 18.83 15.05
CA TRP A 264 -9.71 20.06 14.44
C TRP A 264 -10.28 20.97 15.51
N ARG A 265 -9.83 22.24 15.57
CA ARG A 265 -10.30 23.21 16.56
C ARG A 265 -11.34 24.16 15.96
N PRO A 266 -12.63 24.02 16.30
CA PRO A 266 -13.71 24.78 15.68
C PRO A 266 -13.64 26.29 15.92
N LYS A 267 -13.02 26.72 17.03
CA LYS A 267 -12.96 28.14 17.41
C LYS A 267 -12.09 28.96 16.46
N GLU A 268 -11.13 28.33 15.79
CA GLU A 268 -10.11 29.00 14.97
C GLU A 268 -9.97 28.42 13.56
N GLY A 269 -10.57 27.25 13.28
CA GLY A 269 -10.47 26.60 11.97
C GLY A 269 -9.09 25.99 11.71
N ASN A 270 -8.41 25.55 12.76
CA ASN A 270 -7.06 24.98 12.68
C ASN A 270 -7.08 23.45 12.87
N TRP A 271 -6.24 22.77 12.11
CA TRP A 271 -5.89 21.37 12.26
C TRP A 271 -4.58 21.21 13.02
N TYR A 272 -4.52 20.26 13.95
CA TYR A 272 -3.34 19.91 14.74
C TYR A 272 -3.04 18.43 14.60
N LEU A 273 -1.94 18.10 13.95
CA LEU A 273 -1.44 16.74 13.78
C LEU A 273 -0.48 16.39 14.92
N TYR A 274 -0.70 15.24 15.56
CA TYR A 274 0.18 14.73 16.60
C TYR A 274 1.62 14.59 16.10
N GLY A 275 2.60 15.03 16.91
CA GLY A 275 4.01 15.03 16.53
C GLY A 275 4.45 16.20 15.65
N HIS A 276 3.54 17.09 15.22
CA HIS A 276 3.87 18.26 14.41
C HIS A 276 3.71 19.57 15.19
N SER A 277 4.68 20.48 15.04
CA SER A 277 4.76 21.73 15.84
C SER A 277 3.97 22.90 15.28
N LYS A 278 3.50 22.83 14.03
CA LYS A 278 2.78 23.93 13.36
C LYS A 278 1.34 23.54 13.05
N PRO A 279 0.33 24.31 13.51
CA PRO A 279 -1.04 24.10 13.08
C PRO A 279 -1.19 24.43 11.60
N MET A 280 -2.17 23.79 10.98
CA MET A 280 -2.58 24.10 9.62
C MET A 280 -3.94 24.78 9.65
N GLN A 281 -3.98 26.05 9.27
CA GLN A 281 -5.23 26.78 9.15
C GLN A 281 -5.96 26.36 7.87
N TRP A 282 -7.08 25.64 8.04
CA TRP A 282 -7.95 25.19 6.96
C TRP A 282 -9.39 25.01 7.46
N GLY A 283 -10.30 25.83 6.90
CA GLY A 283 -11.68 25.95 7.33
C GLY A 283 -11.98 27.24 8.10
N LEU A 284 -13.24 27.45 8.41
CA LEU A 284 -13.76 28.57 9.19
C LEU A 284 -14.43 28.07 10.47
N HIS A 285 -14.76 29.03 11.35
CA HIS A 285 -15.57 28.75 12.53
C HIS A 285 -16.88 28.04 12.14
N ASN A 286 -17.16 26.90 12.78
CA ASN A 286 -18.33 26.04 12.55
C ASN A 286 -18.37 25.26 11.23
N ASP A 287 -17.29 25.20 10.45
CA ASP A 287 -17.14 24.12 9.49
C ASP A 287 -17.08 22.76 10.23
N ILE A 288 -17.18 21.65 9.51
CA ILE A 288 -17.16 20.31 10.09
C ILE A 288 -16.08 19.52 9.38
N PRO A 289 -15.10 18.90 10.07
CA PRO A 289 -14.15 18.02 9.41
C PRO A 289 -14.90 16.88 8.73
N VAL A 290 -14.56 16.58 7.47
CA VAL A 290 -15.16 15.47 6.71
C VAL A 290 -14.15 14.33 6.67
N GLN A 291 -14.61 13.14 7.03
CA GLN A 291 -13.89 11.88 6.87
C GLN A 291 -14.64 11.04 5.81
N SER A 292 -13.94 10.13 5.14
CA SER A 292 -14.59 9.14 4.29
C SER A 292 -15.14 8.02 5.15
N THR A 293 -16.25 7.46 4.69
CA THR A 293 -16.99 6.44 5.42
C THR A 293 -16.62 5.02 4.98
N ALA A 294 -15.79 4.85 3.95
CA ALA A 294 -15.29 3.53 3.52
C ALA A 294 -13.82 3.58 3.11
N ARG A 295 -13.21 2.39 3.06
CA ARG A 295 -11.82 2.18 2.65
C ARG A 295 -11.66 2.55 1.17
N VAL A 296 -11.13 3.75 0.89
CA VAL A 296 -10.53 4.03 -0.41
C VAL A 296 -9.25 3.22 -0.47
N LYS A 297 -9.29 1.97 -0.95
CA LYS A 297 -8.10 1.11 -1.00
C LYS A 297 -6.94 1.95 -1.55
N ALA A 298 -5.98 2.35 -0.69
CA ALA A 298 -4.86 3.18 -1.08
C ALA A 298 -4.28 2.50 -2.30
N GLN A 299 -4.47 3.14 -3.46
CA GLN A 299 -4.07 2.54 -4.70
C GLN A 299 -2.56 2.71 -4.69
N LEU A 300 -1.87 1.69 -4.19
CA LEU A 300 -0.50 1.42 -4.60
C LEU A 300 -0.43 1.77 -6.08
N PRO A 301 0.53 2.62 -6.51
CA PRO A 301 0.57 3.18 -7.85
C PRO A 301 0.35 2.05 -8.86
N PRO A 302 -0.37 2.33 -9.97
CA PRO A 302 -1.05 1.34 -10.81
C PRO A 302 -0.51 -0.08 -10.67
N VAL A 303 -1.18 -0.88 -9.83
CA VAL A 303 -0.85 -2.27 -9.49
C VAL A 303 0.62 -2.47 -9.09
N SER A 304 1.03 -2.06 -7.88
CA SER A 304 2.36 -2.45 -7.37
C SER A 304 2.58 -3.95 -7.54
N PRO A 305 3.62 -4.38 -8.26
CA PRO A 305 3.89 -5.78 -8.46
C PRO A 305 4.19 -6.45 -7.12
N ARG A 306 3.65 -7.66 -6.94
CA ARG A 306 4.08 -8.57 -5.87
C ARG A 306 5.39 -9.19 -6.30
N VAL A 307 6.45 -9.01 -5.53
CA VAL A 307 7.81 -9.38 -5.96
C VAL A 307 8.49 -10.27 -4.93
N ILE A 308 9.02 -11.38 -5.41
CA ILE A 308 10.10 -12.13 -4.78
C ILE A 308 11.38 -11.88 -5.58
N VAL A 309 12.45 -11.50 -4.89
CA VAL A 309 13.81 -11.54 -5.43
C VAL A 309 14.49 -12.82 -4.94
N SER A 310 14.96 -13.66 -5.86
CA SER A 310 15.81 -14.82 -5.56
C SER A 310 17.21 -14.59 -6.11
N SER A 311 18.18 -14.46 -5.22
CA SER A 311 19.50 -13.92 -5.55
C SER A 311 20.63 -14.77 -5.01
N ASP A 312 21.73 -14.86 -5.74
CA ASP A 312 22.97 -15.47 -5.30
C ASP A 312 23.92 -14.50 -4.57
N ILE A 313 23.34 -13.47 -3.95
CA ILE A 313 24.04 -12.52 -3.08
C ILE A 313 24.95 -13.20 -2.04
N GLY A 314 26.16 -12.65 -1.91
CA GLY A 314 27.24 -13.24 -1.11
C GLY A 314 27.93 -14.45 -1.77
N GLY A 315 27.51 -14.82 -2.99
CA GLY A 315 28.09 -15.87 -3.81
C GLY A 315 29.41 -15.46 -4.47
N SER A 316 29.53 -15.68 -5.78
CA SER A 316 30.79 -15.44 -6.51
C SER A 316 30.93 -14.03 -7.10
N ASP A 317 29.83 -13.29 -7.24
CA ASP A 317 29.80 -11.98 -7.89
C ASP A 317 29.29 -10.90 -6.93
N PRO A 318 29.95 -9.74 -6.81
CA PRO A 318 29.46 -8.65 -5.98
C PRO A 318 28.29 -7.84 -6.58
N ASP A 319 27.83 -8.12 -7.79
CA ASP A 319 26.77 -7.35 -8.45
C ASP A 319 25.38 -7.55 -7.82
N ASP A 320 25.06 -8.70 -7.24
CA ASP A 320 23.81 -8.88 -6.48
C ASP A 320 23.66 -7.86 -5.34
N PHE A 321 24.76 -7.50 -4.67
CA PHE A 321 24.72 -6.45 -3.63
C PHE A 321 24.37 -5.09 -4.24
N GLN A 322 24.90 -4.79 -5.44
CA GLN A 322 24.58 -3.56 -6.16
C GLN A 322 23.11 -3.56 -6.62
N SER A 323 22.65 -4.66 -7.20
CA SER A 323 21.25 -4.85 -7.62
C SER A 323 20.29 -4.76 -6.44
N MET A 324 20.68 -5.27 -5.26
CA MET A 324 19.87 -5.16 -4.04
C MET A 324 19.77 -3.72 -3.53
N VAL A 325 20.86 -2.94 -3.55
CA VAL A 325 20.79 -1.50 -3.25
C VAL A 325 19.82 -0.81 -4.21
N HIS A 326 19.93 -1.09 -5.51
CA HIS A 326 19.03 -0.54 -6.52
C HIS A 326 17.58 -0.95 -6.25
N TYR A 327 17.30 -2.22 -5.97
CA TYR A 327 15.95 -2.67 -5.61
C TYR A 327 15.39 -1.92 -4.39
N LEU A 328 16.18 -1.77 -3.33
CA LEU A 328 15.71 -1.16 -2.07
C LEU A 328 15.37 0.33 -2.21
N VAL A 329 16.07 1.10 -3.06
CA VAL A 329 15.70 2.51 -3.31
C VAL A 329 14.39 2.67 -4.11
N TYR A 330 13.93 1.60 -4.77
CA TYR A 330 12.62 1.52 -5.45
C TYR A 330 11.59 0.67 -4.69
N SER A 331 11.90 0.20 -3.48
CA SER A 331 11.06 -0.77 -2.77
C SER A 331 9.63 -0.29 -2.50
N TYR A 332 9.39 1.02 -2.41
CA TYR A 332 8.05 1.61 -2.30
C TYR A 332 7.12 1.33 -3.51
N LEU A 333 7.68 0.90 -4.65
CA LEU A 333 6.91 0.54 -5.85
C LEU A 333 6.46 -0.93 -5.85
N PHE A 334 6.99 -1.75 -4.94
CA PHE A 334 6.77 -3.18 -4.91
C PHE A 334 6.11 -3.61 -3.61
N GLU A 335 5.23 -4.60 -3.69
CA GLU A 335 4.93 -5.42 -2.54
C GLU A 335 6.01 -6.50 -2.45
N THR A 336 7.06 -6.24 -1.66
CA THR A 336 8.15 -7.20 -1.44
C THR A 336 7.64 -8.38 -0.62
N GLU A 337 7.29 -9.46 -1.30
CA GLU A 337 6.82 -10.69 -0.66
C GLU A 337 7.96 -11.67 -0.37
N GLY A 338 9.19 -11.43 -0.85
CA GLY A 338 10.33 -12.29 -0.52
C GLY A 338 11.68 -11.75 -0.97
N LEU A 339 12.68 -11.90 -0.11
CA LEU A 339 14.09 -11.71 -0.46
C LEU A 339 14.83 -13.01 -0.12
N ILE A 340 15.04 -13.84 -1.14
CA ILE A 340 15.58 -15.20 -1.01
C ILE A 340 17.04 -15.18 -1.40
N SER A 341 17.90 -15.63 -0.49
CA SER A 341 19.31 -15.92 -0.81
C SER A 341 19.45 -17.37 -1.27
N SER A 342 19.69 -17.60 -2.56
CA SER A 342 19.94 -18.93 -3.15
C SER A 342 21.33 -19.06 -3.82
N PRO A 343 22.43 -18.71 -3.14
CA PRO A 343 23.74 -18.64 -3.77
C PRO A 343 24.44 -20.00 -3.91
N PRO A 344 25.27 -20.15 -4.95
CA PRO A 344 26.30 -21.14 -4.94
C PRO A 344 27.35 -20.75 -3.88
N ARG A 345 27.70 -21.70 -2.99
CA ARG A 345 28.81 -21.60 -2.02
C ARG A 345 28.49 -20.78 -0.76
N ASN A 346 29.10 -19.61 -0.57
CA ASN A 346 29.27 -18.97 0.74
C ASN A 346 28.14 -18.02 1.12
N GLY A 347 27.45 -17.41 0.15
CA GLY A 347 26.42 -16.42 0.42
C GLY A 347 25.27 -16.98 1.26
N ARG A 348 24.66 -16.16 2.09
CA ARG A 348 23.51 -16.56 2.91
C ARG A 348 22.50 -15.44 3.01
N LYS A 349 21.35 -15.71 3.59
CA LYS A 349 20.34 -14.67 3.88
C LYS A 349 20.89 -13.54 4.74
N GLN A 350 21.94 -13.78 5.54
CA GLN A 350 22.68 -12.74 6.26
C GLN A 350 23.30 -11.70 5.33
N ASP A 351 23.65 -12.04 4.09
CA ASP A 351 24.15 -11.07 3.11
C ASP A 351 23.06 -10.12 2.63
N ILE A 352 21.80 -10.57 2.55
CA ILE A 352 20.65 -9.68 2.33
C ILE A 352 20.45 -8.76 3.54
N PHE A 353 20.51 -9.31 4.75
CA PHE A 353 20.41 -8.50 5.97
C PHE A 353 21.46 -7.39 6.02
N LYS A 354 22.69 -7.62 5.53
CA LYS A 354 23.72 -6.56 5.44
C LYS A 354 23.23 -5.37 4.63
N VAL A 355 22.59 -5.56 3.48
CA VAL A 355 22.10 -4.45 2.65
C VAL A 355 20.89 -3.78 3.28
N VAL A 356 19.95 -4.57 3.82
CA VAL A 356 18.76 -4.05 4.52
C VAL A 356 19.14 -3.25 5.77
N HIS A 357 20.23 -3.61 6.46
CA HIS A 357 20.79 -2.84 7.56
C HIS A 357 21.39 -1.50 7.12
N GLU A 358 21.84 -1.36 5.88
CA GLU A 358 22.23 -0.05 5.35
C GLU A 358 20.98 0.76 4.96
N TYR A 359 20.00 0.13 4.30
CA TYR A 359 18.72 0.75 3.98
C TYR A 359 18.02 1.37 5.20
N ILE A 360 17.97 0.65 6.32
CA ILE A 360 17.25 1.15 7.50
C ILE A 360 17.91 2.40 8.12
N LYS A 361 19.21 2.61 7.90
CA LYS A 361 19.90 3.84 8.34
C LYS A 361 19.42 5.06 7.54
N ASP A 362 19.03 4.86 6.28
CA ASP A 362 18.53 5.89 5.38
C ASP A 362 17.01 6.04 5.45
N TYR A 363 16.29 5.09 6.07
CA TYR A 363 14.82 5.05 6.12
C TYR A 363 14.16 6.35 6.57
N ARG A 364 14.76 7.07 7.53
CA ARG A 364 14.24 8.36 8.01
C ARG A 364 14.19 9.44 6.93
N PHE A 365 15.09 9.36 5.93
CA PHE A 365 15.14 10.27 4.80
C PHE A 365 14.29 9.77 3.64
N LEU A 366 14.10 8.45 3.51
CA LEU A 366 13.28 7.85 2.45
C LEU A 366 11.77 8.01 2.72
N LYS A 367 11.31 7.76 3.96
CA LYS A 367 9.88 7.73 4.31
C LYS A 367 9.06 9.00 4.01
N PRO A 368 9.62 10.23 3.98
CA PRO A 368 8.85 11.41 3.56
C PRO A 368 8.55 11.47 2.05
N TRP A 369 9.23 10.66 1.22
CA TRP A 369 9.07 10.69 -0.23
C TRP A 369 8.05 9.71 -0.77
N ALA A 370 7.83 8.59 -0.08
CA ALA A 370 6.87 7.55 -0.43
C ALA A 370 6.71 6.52 0.71
N ALA A 371 5.75 5.61 0.56
CA ALA A 371 5.50 4.47 1.45
C ALA A 371 6.60 3.38 1.34
N TYR A 372 7.81 3.72 1.77
CA TYR A 372 8.94 2.80 1.83
C TYR A 372 8.73 1.72 2.91
N PRO A 373 9.01 0.42 2.65
CA PRO A 373 8.86 -0.64 3.65
C PRO A 373 9.80 -0.45 4.85
N MET A 374 9.32 -0.75 6.06
CA MET A 374 10.14 -0.70 7.27
C MET A 374 10.96 -1.98 7.45
N TYR A 375 11.90 -1.98 8.41
CA TYR A 375 12.78 -3.13 8.64
C TYR A 375 12.04 -4.45 8.89
N ASN A 376 10.91 -4.40 9.60
CA ASN A 376 10.11 -5.59 9.91
C ASN A 376 9.48 -6.22 8.66
N ASP A 377 9.13 -5.39 7.67
CA ASP A 377 8.57 -5.84 6.40
C ASP A 377 9.59 -6.67 5.64
N PHE A 378 10.85 -6.22 5.58
CA PHE A 378 11.93 -6.99 4.96
C PHE A 378 12.34 -8.21 5.80
N SER A 379 12.58 -8.03 7.09
CA SER A 379 13.12 -9.12 7.93
C SER A 379 12.21 -10.34 8.02
N SER A 380 10.88 -10.13 7.93
CA SER A 380 9.89 -11.22 7.94
C SER A 380 9.88 -12.04 6.64
N VAL A 381 10.27 -11.43 5.51
CA VAL A 381 10.25 -12.05 4.17
C VAL A 381 11.64 -12.44 3.64
N ILE A 382 12.71 -12.22 4.40
CA ILE A 382 14.05 -12.70 4.07
C ILE A 382 14.16 -14.21 4.35
N LYS A 383 14.46 -15.00 3.30
CA LYS A 383 14.51 -16.46 3.37
C LYS A 383 15.84 -17.01 2.86
N GLN A 384 16.20 -18.20 3.34
CA GLN A 384 17.32 -18.96 2.81
C GLN A 384 16.82 -19.95 1.75
N GLY A 385 17.19 -19.69 0.51
CA GLY A 385 17.01 -20.61 -0.61
C GLY A 385 18.05 -21.73 -0.62
N SER A 386 18.24 -22.32 -1.79
CA SER A 386 19.23 -23.37 -2.00
C SER A 386 20.66 -22.90 -1.72
N THR A 387 21.44 -23.71 -1.01
CA THR A 387 22.88 -23.48 -0.79
C THR A 387 23.75 -24.36 -1.69
N TYR A 388 23.16 -25.05 -2.66
CA TYR A 388 23.85 -26.03 -3.51
C TYR A 388 24.40 -25.39 -4.78
N TYR A 389 25.49 -25.95 -5.29
CA TYR A 389 26.11 -25.51 -6.53
C TYR A 389 25.47 -26.18 -7.75
N GLY A 390 24.18 -25.92 -7.95
CA GLY A 390 23.37 -26.41 -9.09
C GLY A 390 23.67 -27.85 -9.50
N ASP A 391 23.95 -28.05 -10.79
CA ASP A 391 24.20 -29.36 -11.39
C ASP A 391 25.53 -30.02 -10.98
N SER A 392 26.47 -29.25 -10.43
CA SER A 392 27.75 -29.82 -9.97
C SER A 392 27.56 -30.68 -8.72
N ASP A 393 26.53 -30.40 -7.92
CA ASP A 393 26.10 -31.29 -6.85
C ASP A 393 25.29 -32.44 -7.46
N LYS A 394 25.99 -33.51 -7.87
CA LYS A 394 25.37 -34.64 -8.58
C LYS A 394 24.19 -35.26 -7.82
N ARG A 395 24.15 -35.15 -6.49
CA ARG A 395 23.09 -35.71 -5.62
C ARG A 395 21.93 -34.73 -5.42
N ARG A 396 22.15 -33.42 -5.59
CA ARG A 396 21.16 -32.38 -5.25
C ARG A 396 20.73 -31.46 -6.39
N GLY A 397 21.40 -31.46 -7.54
CA GLY A 397 20.96 -30.70 -8.72
C GLY A 397 19.59 -31.13 -9.26
N GLY A 398 18.81 -30.15 -9.76
CA GLY A 398 17.43 -30.31 -10.22
C GLY A 398 16.41 -30.53 -9.10
N PRO A 399 15.12 -30.26 -9.32
CA PRO A 399 14.10 -30.46 -8.31
C PRO A 399 13.82 -31.94 -8.05
N GLY A 400 13.23 -32.25 -6.90
CA GLY A 400 12.84 -33.62 -6.55
C GLY A 400 12.27 -33.77 -5.15
N LYS A 401 11.91 -35.01 -4.81
CA LYS A 401 11.42 -35.35 -3.45
C LYS A 401 12.46 -34.99 -2.39
N ASN A 402 11.99 -34.40 -1.29
CA ASN A 402 12.80 -34.04 -0.11
C ASN A 402 13.94 -33.04 -0.40
N LYS A 403 13.73 -32.12 -1.34
CA LYS A 403 14.70 -31.07 -1.72
C LYS A 403 14.20 -29.64 -1.43
N ASN A 404 13.13 -29.51 -0.65
CA ASN A 404 12.58 -28.21 -0.28
C ASN A 404 13.61 -27.33 0.44
N THR A 405 13.51 -26.04 0.20
CA THR A 405 14.24 -24.98 0.89
C THR A 405 13.23 -24.02 1.53
N GLU A 406 13.68 -23.21 2.49
CA GLU A 406 12.85 -22.13 3.05
C GLU A 406 12.38 -21.20 1.91
N GLY A 407 13.23 -20.95 0.91
CA GLY A 407 12.89 -20.19 -0.29
C GLY A 407 11.81 -20.84 -1.16
N SER A 408 11.93 -22.13 -1.49
CA SER A 408 10.96 -22.83 -2.35
C SER A 408 9.58 -22.93 -1.69
N ASP A 409 9.55 -23.21 -0.38
CA ASP A 409 8.30 -23.29 0.37
C ASP A 409 7.64 -21.90 0.47
N HIS A 410 8.44 -20.84 0.64
CA HIS A 410 7.96 -19.46 0.66
C HIS A 410 7.37 -19.01 -0.69
N ILE A 411 7.99 -19.38 -1.82
CA ILE A 411 7.43 -19.14 -3.16
C ILE A 411 6.04 -19.78 -3.29
N VAL A 412 5.88 -21.04 -2.86
CA VAL A 412 4.57 -21.72 -2.91
C VAL A 412 3.55 -21.01 -2.02
N ALA A 413 3.94 -20.61 -0.81
CA ALA A 413 3.06 -19.91 0.12
C ALA A 413 2.56 -18.58 -0.45
N MET A 414 3.45 -17.76 -0.99
CA MET A 414 3.12 -16.46 -1.56
C MET A 414 2.30 -16.60 -2.85
N ALA A 415 2.64 -17.56 -3.72
CA ALA A 415 1.85 -17.82 -4.93
C ALA A 415 0.42 -18.32 -4.63
N ARG A 416 0.21 -18.93 -3.46
CA ARG A 416 -1.12 -19.41 -2.99
C ARG A 416 -1.81 -18.46 -2.01
N LYS A 417 -1.25 -17.27 -1.74
CA LYS A 417 -1.89 -16.23 -0.93
C LYS A 417 -3.30 -16.00 -1.47
N LYS A 418 -4.32 -16.26 -0.65
CA LYS A 418 -5.73 -16.17 -1.06
C LYS A 418 -6.10 -14.69 -1.29
N PHE A 419 -7.05 -14.44 -2.17
CA PHE A 419 -7.66 -13.12 -2.42
C PHE A 419 -6.77 -12.07 -3.10
N ASP A 420 -5.59 -12.45 -3.59
CA ASP A 420 -4.78 -11.58 -4.46
C ASP A 420 -4.76 -12.11 -5.91
N PRO A 421 -5.45 -11.44 -6.85
CA PRO A 421 -5.51 -11.87 -8.24
C PRO A 421 -4.24 -11.52 -9.03
N ARG A 422 -3.33 -10.71 -8.49
CA ARG A 422 -2.11 -10.29 -9.18
C ARG A 422 -1.13 -11.45 -9.28
N PRO A 423 -0.42 -11.61 -10.42
CA PRO A 423 0.65 -12.57 -10.52
C PRO A 423 1.80 -12.21 -9.57
N LEU A 424 2.42 -13.24 -8.98
CA LEU A 424 3.64 -13.10 -8.21
C LEU A 424 4.86 -13.08 -9.15
N TRP A 425 5.58 -11.97 -9.18
CA TRP A 425 6.84 -11.86 -9.91
C TRP A 425 7.98 -12.48 -9.12
N ILE A 426 8.75 -13.33 -9.78
CA ILE A 426 9.97 -13.91 -9.23
C ILE A 426 11.14 -13.45 -10.09
N LEU A 427 11.92 -12.53 -9.53
CA LEU A 427 13.15 -12.01 -10.14
C LEU A 427 14.29 -12.94 -9.72
N VAL A 428 14.77 -13.76 -10.65
CA VAL A 428 15.81 -14.75 -10.40
C VAL A 428 17.13 -14.18 -10.87
N TRP A 429 17.94 -13.70 -9.93
CA TRP A 429 19.26 -13.10 -10.17
C TRP A 429 20.34 -14.19 -10.27
N GLY A 430 20.19 -15.27 -9.49
CA GLY A 430 21.09 -16.42 -9.50
C GLY A 430 20.48 -17.71 -10.07
N ALA A 431 20.56 -18.77 -9.28
CA ALA A 431 20.05 -20.09 -9.66
C ALA A 431 18.52 -20.17 -9.58
N ILE A 432 17.88 -20.75 -10.61
CA ILE A 432 16.43 -20.97 -10.69
C ILE A 432 15.95 -22.18 -9.85
N THR A 433 16.87 -22.84 -9.15
CA THR A 433 16.65 -24.04 -8.33
C THR A 433 15.40 -23.95 -7.44
N ASP A 434 15.22 -22.86 -6.68
CA ASP A 434 14.09 -22.74 -5.75
C ASP A 434 12.74 -22.61 -6.48
N VAL A 435 12.72 -21.96 -7.64
CA VAL A 435 11.52 -21.87 -8.50
C VAL A 435 11.18 -23.26 -9.07
N ALA A 436 12.18 -23.99 -9.53
CA ALA A 436 11.99 -25.35 -10.05
C ALA A 436 11.47 -26.29 -8.95
N GLN A 437 11.99 -26.16 -7.73
CA GLN A 437 11.54 -26.95 -6.59
C GLN A 437 10.12 -26.57 -6.14
N ALA A 438 9.78 -25.28 -6.15
CA ALA A 438 8.43 -24.80 -5.86
C ALA A 438 7.42 -25.36 -6.87
N LEU A 439 7.71 -25.28 -8.17
CA LEU A 439 6.88 -25.83 -9.24
C LEU A 439 6.77 -27.36 -9.19
N TYR A 440 7.83 -28.06 -8.80
CA TYR A 440 7.80 -29.51 -8.58
C TYR A 440 6.82 -29.91 -7.47
N ASN A 441 6.80 -29.15 -6.38
CA ASN A 441 5.92 -29.43 -5.23
C ASN A 441 4.49 -28.94 -5.44
N ALA A 442 4.30 -27.85 -6.18
CA ALA A 442 3.02 -27.20 -6.39
C ALA A 442 2.84 -26.79 -7.87
N PRO A 443 2.61 -27.74 -8.79
CA PRO A 443 2.44 -27.42 -10.21
C PRO A 443 1.31 -26.44 -10.51
N ASP A 444 0.30 -26.36 -9.64
CA ASP A 444 -0.84 -25.44 -9.74
C ASP A 444 -0.47 -23.95 -9.70
N ILE A 445 0.71 -23.61 -9.16
CA ILE A 445 1.16 -22.21 -9.09
C ILE A 445 1.67 -21.68 -10.45
N GLU A 446 1.84 -22.54 -11.47
CA GLU A 446 2.32 -22.14 -12.81
C GLU A 446 1.53 -20.94 -13.37
N SER A 447 0.21 -20.95 -13.18
CA SER A 447 -0.70 -19.89 -13.65
C SER A 447 -0.68 -18.61 -12.80
N LYS A 448 -0.02 -18.63 -11.64
CA LYS A 448 -0.03 -17.56 -10.64
C LYS A 448 1.28 -16.81 -10.54
N ILE A 449 2.34 -17.29 -11.18
CA ILE A 449 3.68 -16.71 -11.08
C ILE A 449 4.17 -16.22 -12.44
N ARG A 450 5.06 -15.23 -12.40
CA ARG A 450 5.81 -14.72 -13.55
C ARG A 450 7.29 -14.75 -13.21
N VAL A 451 8.12 -15.30 -14.08
CA VAL A 451 9.55 -15.44 -13.83
C VAL A 451 10.34 -14.52 -14.76
N TYR A 452 11.19 -13.69 -14.19
CA TYR A 452 12.25 -13.00 -14.93
C TYR A 452 13.58 -13.53 -14.43
N SER A 453 14.24 -14.37 -15.22
CA SER A 453 15.54 -14.95 -14.84
C SER A 453 16.69 -14.31 -15.60
N ILE A 454 17.73 -13.97 -14.86
CA ILE A 454 18.98 -13.38 -15.35
C ILE A 454 20.06 -14.46 -15.48
N GLY A 455 20.93 -14.26 -16.46
CA GLY A 455 22.23 -14.89 -16.53
C GLY A 455 22.28 -16.24 -17.26
N GLY A 456 23.41 -16.47 -17.94
CA GLY A 456 23.75 -17.78 -18.49
C GLY A 456 24.06 -18.84 -17.41
N TRP A 457 23.97 -18.49 -16.12
CA TRP A 457 24.15 -19.42 -15.02
C TRP A 457 23.11 -20.54 -15.07
N ASN A 458 21.84 -20.19 -15.32
CA ASN A 458 20.73 -21.14 -15.41
C ASN A 458 20.86 -22.09 -16.61
N THR A 459 21.50 -21.65 -17.70
CA THR A 459 21.72 -22.49 -18.89
C THR A 459 23.01 -23.31 -18.83
N LYS A 460 23.95 -22.97 -17.94
CA LYS A 460 25.28 -23.64 -17.83
C LYS A 460 25.47 -24.44 -16.56
N LEU A 461 25.02 -23.92 -15.41
CA LEU A 461 25.36 -24.42 -14.08
C LEU A 461 24.16 -24.92 -13.29
N ASP A 462 22.93 -24.51 -13.63
CA ASP A 462 21.69 -25.03 -13.04
C ASP A 462 20.73 -25.59 -14.11
N ARG A 463 21.30 -26.32 -15.08
CA ARG A 463 20.57 -26.78 -16.26
C ARG A 463 19.48 -27.79 -15.90
N ARG A 464 19.65 -28.67 -14.91
CA ARG A 464 18.60 -29.63 -14.53
C ARG A 464 17.33 -28.93 -14.02
N SER A 465 17.48 -27.86 -13.24
CA SER A 465 16.35 -27.08 -12.73
C SER A 465 15.67 -26.30 -13.85
N ARG A 466 16.46 -25.61 -14.67
CA ARG A 466 16.01 -24.87 -15.85
C ARG A 466 15.27 -25.78 -16.85
N ASP A 467 15.86 -26.92 -17.20
CA ASP A 467 15.29 -27.88 -18.15
C ASP A 467 14.05 -28.58 -17.59
N TYR A 468 13.98 -28.79 -16.27
CA TYR A 468 12.76 -29.30 -15.64
C TYR A 468 11.60 -28.32 -15.86
N ILE A 469 11.81 -27.03 -15.56
CA ILE A 469 10.78 -26.01 -15.77
C ILE A 469 10.37 -25.97 -17.24
N TYR A 470 11.34 -25.83 -18.14
CA TYR A 470 11.08 -25.75 -19.58
C TYR A 470 10.27 -26.96 -20.10
N LYS A 471 10.61 -28.19 -19.68
CA LYS A 471 9.93 -29.40 -20.17
C LYS A 471 8.54 -29.63 -19.58
N ASN A 472 8.33 -29.26 -18.31
CA ASN A 472 7.14 -29.66 -17.55
C ASN A 472 6.13 -28.53 -17.33
N HIS A 473 6.55 -27.26 -17.47
CA HIS A 473 5.72 -26.07 -17.24
C HIS A 473 5.70 -25.17 -18.47
N LYS A 474 5.09 -25.69 -19.54
CA LYS A 474 5.07 -25.04 -20.86
C LYS A 474 4.27 -23.74 -20.90
N ASN A 475 3.34 -23.55 -19.96
CA ASN A 475 2.47 -22.38 -19.90
C ASN A 475 3.00 -21.30 -18.94
N LEU A 476 4.07 -21.59 -18.19
CA LEU A 476 4.72 -20.65 -17.30
C LEU A 476 5.09 -19.37 -18.05
N TRP A 477 4.70 -18.22 -17.48
CA TRP A 477 5.14 -16.92 -17.97
C TRP A 477 6.58 -16.67 -17.55
N TRP A 478 7.49 -16.65 -18.53
CA TRP A 478 8.93 -16.65 -18.26
C TRP A 478 9.76 -15.89 -19.29
N ILE A 479 10.51 -14.88 -18.81
CA ILE A 479 11.61 -14.22 -19.53
C ILE A 479 12.95 -14.85 -19.11
N GLU A 480 13.68 -15.43 -20.06
CA GLU A 480 15.05 -15.94 -19.88
C GLU A 480 16.08 -14.97 -20.51
N ASN A 481 16.55 -14.00 -19.71
CA ASN A 481 17.52 -12.98 -20.11
C ASN A 481 18.97 -13.43 -19.82
N HIS A 482 19.64 -13.99 -20.83
CA HIS A 482 21.00 -14.51 -20.71
C HIS A 482 22.12 -13.52 -21.13
N ILE A 483 21.79 -12.43 -21.84
CA ILE A 483 22.81 -11.48 -22.35
C ILE A 483 22.33 -10.03 -22.44
N THR A 484 21.04 -9.78 -22.74
CA THR A 484 20.45 -8.44 -22.86
C THR A 484 20.75 -7.59 -21.61
N GLY A 485 20.70 -8.22 -20.43
CA GLY A 485 20.94 -7.59 -19.13
C GLY A 485 22.27 -6.84 -19.01
N ARG A 486 23.30 -7.23 -19.78
CA ARG A 486 24.60 -6.53 -19.77
C ARG A 486 24.53 -5.09 -20.26
N GLY A 487 23.45 -4.70 -20.95
CA GLY A 487 23.19 -3.31 -21.32
C GLY A 487 23.09 -2.35 -20.13
N MET A 488 22.92 -2.86 -18.91
CA MET A 488 22.96 -2.05 -17.69
C MET A 488 24.31 -1.33 -17.51
N TYR A 489 25.41 -1.99 -17.91
CA TYR A 489 26.78 -1.51 -17.69
C TYR A 489 27.64 -1.45 -18.96
N ILE A 490 27.10 -1.85 -20.12
CA ILE A 490 27.76 -1.81 -21.43
C ILE A 490 26.86 -1.06 -22.43
N GLY A 491 27.45 -0.16 -23.21
CA GLY A 491 26.75 0.61 -24.25
C GLY A 491 26.06 1.87 -23.72
N GLY A 492 25.24 2.51 -24.56
CA GLY A 492 24.56 3.77 -24.22
C GLY A 492 25.51 4.96 -24.09
N ASN A 493 24.97 6.10 -23.63
CA ASN A 493 25.76 7.29 -23.37
C ASN A 493 26.61 7.11 -22.10
N GLN A 494 27.93 7.06 -22.25
CA GLN A 494 28.89 6.95 -21.14
C GLN A 494 29.76 8.20 -20.98
N ASN A 495 29.39 9.30 -21.63
CA ASN A 495 30.12 10.55 -21.53
C ASN A 495 29.80 11.28 -20.22
N GLY A 496 30.75 12.08 -19.73
CA GLY A 496 30.56 12.93 -18.56
C GLY A 496 30.20 12.13 -17.31
N ASP A 497 29.12 12.54 -16.64
CA ASP A 497 28.64 11.95 -15.39
C ASP A 497 27.79 10.69 -15.58
N LEU A 498 27.52 10.27 -16.82
CA LEU A 498 26.79 9.03 -17.13
C LEU A 498 27.71 7.80 -17.28
N GLY A 499 29.02 7.99 -17.22
CA GLY A 499 30.01 6.90 -17.20
C GLY A 499 29.90 6.06 -15.92
N ASN A 500 30.18 4.76 -16.00
CA ASN A 500 30.02 3.84 -14.86
C ASN A 500 30.73 4.32 -13.58
N ARG A 501 31.97 4.83 -13.69
CA ARG A 501 32.72 5.36 -12.54
C ARG A 501 32.19 6.72 -12.11
N GLN A 502 32.07 7.65 -13.06
CA GLN A 502 31.72 9.04 -12.82
C GLN A 502 30.34 9.17 -12.17
N PHE A 503 29.37 8.39 -12.64
CA PHE A 503 28.02 8.38 -12.07
C PHE A 503 28.05 7.99 -10.58
N VAL A 504 28.75 6.91 -10.23
CA VAL A 504 28.81 6.45 -8.84
C VAL A 504 29.58 7.45 -7.97
N GLU A 505 30.68 8.01 -8.48
CA GLU A 505 31.48 9.00 -7.74
C GLU A 505 30.72 10.31 -7.48
N GLN A 506 29.85 10.72 -8.39
CA GLN A 506 29.15 12.01 -8.32
C GLN A 506 27.75 11.92 -7.70
N HIS A 507 27.02 10.82 -7.95
CA HIS A 507 25.57 10.72 -7.70
C HIS A 507 25.14 9.57 -6.78
N VAL A 508 26.08 8.74 -6.33
CA VAL A 508 25.78 7.59 -5.45
C VAL A 508 26.62 7.64 -4.19
N LYS A 509 27.93 7.86 -4.31
CA LYS A 509 28.82 8.03 -3.17
C LYS A 509 28.34 9.20 -2.30
N HIS A 510 28.35 9.02 -0.98
CA HIS A 510 27.87 9.99 0.01
C HIS A 510 26.37 10.30 -0.04
N HIS A 511 25.58 9.53 -0.79
CA HIS A 511 24.12 9.63 -0.80
C HIS A 511 23.53 8.58 0.14
N GLY A 512 23.76 8.79 1.44
CA GLY A 512 23.30 7.92 2.52
C GLY A 512 24.17 6.67 2.71
N ALA A 513 23.77 5.85 3.68
CA ALA A 513 24.40 4.58 3.99
C ALA A 513 24.37 3.60 2.81
N LEU A 514 23.26 3.55 2.06
CA LEU A 514 23.12 2.76 0.84
C LEU A 514 24.13 3.17 -0.23
N GLY A 515 24.28 4.48 -0.45
CA GLY A 515 25.21 5.03 -1.43
C GLY A 515 26.67 4.72 -1.09
N ASP A 516 27.05 4.88 0.18
CA ASP A 516 28.38 4.55 0.67
C ASP A 516 28.67 3.04 0.65
N PHE A 517 27.67 2.21 0.97
CA PHE A 517 27.76 0.75 0.85
C PHE A 517 27.98 0.33 -0.61
N PHE A 518 27.17 0.86 -1.53
CA PHE A 518 27.32 0.62 -2.97
C PHE A 518 28.73 0.98 -3.43
N TYR A 519 29.19 2.21 -3.14
CA TYR A 519 30.51 2.69 -3.54
C TYR A 519 31.64 1.81 -2.99
N LYS A 520 31.54 1.36 -1.74
CA LYS A 520 32.53 0.48 -1.10
C LYS A 520 32.65 -0.85 -1.84
N ILE A 521 31.53 -1.45 -2.24
CA ILE A 521 31.52 -2.70 -3.01
C ILE A 521 32.05 -2.48 -4.42
N SER A 522 31.67 -1.39 -5.09
CA SER A 522 32.12 -1.04 -6.44
C SER A 522 33.64 -0.91 -6.57
N ARG A 523 34.35 -0.55 -5.49
CA ARG A 523 35.82 -0.46 -5.48
C ARG A 523 36.52 -1.82 -5.56
N ASN A 524 35.81 -2.90 -5.22
CA ASN A 524 36.34 -4.25 -5.23
C ASN A 524 35.98 -5.02 -6.50
N ILE A 525 35.21 -4.42 -7.42
CA ILE A 525 34.83 -5.04 -8.69
C ILE A 525 35.91 -4.76 -9.74
N ASP A 526 36.66 -5.83 -10.05
CA ASP A 526 37.39 -6.03 -11.30
C ASP A 526 38.34 -4.90 -11.74
N ARG A 527 39.29 -4.54 -10.86
CA ARG A 527 40.43 -3.65 -11.15
C ARG A 527 40.06 -2.35 -11.91
N GLY A 528 38.87 -1.79 -11.64
CA GLY A 528 38.43 -0.50 -12.20
C GLY A 528 37.64 -0.57 -13.51
N ALA A 529 37.25 -1.75 -14.01
CA ALA A 529 36.52 -1.86 -15.27
C ALA A 529 35.00 -1.61 -15.16
N TYR A 530 34.36 -1.90 -14.02
CA TYR A 530 32.89 -1.80 -13.87
C TYR A 530 32.48 -1.31 -12.47
N THR A 531 32.47 0.01 -12.25
CA THR A 531 31.97 0.61 -10.99
C THR A 531 30.44 0.43 -10.85
N ILE A 532 29.73 0.45 -11.98
CA ILE A 532 28.37 -0.08 -12.12
C ILE A 532 28.47 -1.42 -12.82
N LYS A 533 28.01 -2.49 -12.17
CA LYS A 533 27.79 -3.79 -12.80
C LYS A 533 26.29 -4.12 -12.78
N MET A 534 25.68 -4.26 -11.60
CA MET A 534 24.22 -4.39 -11.46
C MET A 534 23.57 -5.36 -12.49
N GLY A 535 24.15 -6.56 -12.67
CA GLY A 535 23.79 -7.47 -13.76
C GLY A 535 22.31 -7.92 -13.74
N ASP A 536 21.68 -7.85 -12.57
CA ASP A 536 20.33 -8.35 -12.31
C ASP A 536 19.27 -7.25 -12.23
N THR A 537 19.72 -6.01 -12.04
CA THR A 537 18.89 -4.80 -12.08
C THR A 537 17.99 -4.70 -13.32
N PRO A 538 18.35 -5.19 -14.52
CA PRO A 538 17.41 -5.30 -15.64
C PRO A 538 16.05 -5.91 -15.30
N SER A 539 15.99 -6.88 -14.37
CA SER A 539 14.72 -7.47 -13.93
C SER A 539 13.87 -6.48 -13.10
N VAL A 540 14.52 -5.62 -12.32
CA VAL A 540 13.89 -4.51 -11.58
C VAL A 540 13.45 -3.41 -12.56
N LEU A 541 14.33 -3.03 -13.49
CA LEU A 541 14.05 -2.04 -14.53
C LEU A 541 12.86 -2.45 -15.40
N TYR A 542 12.69 -3.74 -15.70
CA TYR A 542 11.51 -4.22 -16.43
C TYR A 542 10.21 -3.87 -15.71
N LEU A 543 10.18 -4.02 -14.37
CA LEU A 543 9.00 -3.72 -13.57
C LEU A 543 8.74 -2.23 -13.41
N ILE A 544 9.77 -1.41 -13.21
CA ILE A 544 9.57 0.04 -12.99
C ILE A 544 9.43 0.84 -14.29
N SER A 545 9.81 0.26 -15.43
CA SER A 545 9.76 0.94 -16.74
C SER A 545 8.36 1.47 -17.10
N PRO A 546 7.25 0.72 -16.91
CA PRO A 546 5.92 1.26 -17.18
C PRO A 546 5.48 2.33 -16.17
N ILE A 547 5.94 2.23 -14.92
CA ILE A 547 5.54 3.12 -13.82
C ILE A 547 6.26 4.47 -13.92
N LEU A 548 7.59 4.46 -14.03
CA LEU A 548 8.43 5.66 -13.97
C LEU A 548 8.89 6.14 -15.36
N GLY A 549 9.07 5.20 -16.28
CA GLY A 549 9.52 5.49 -17.65
C GLY A 549 8.40 5.71 -18.66
N ASN A 550 7.15 5.39 -18.29
CA ASN A 550 5.99 5.37 -19.19
C ASN A 550 6.28 4.58 -20.50
N VAL A 551 7.07 3.50 -20.37
CA VAL A 551 7.48 2.67 -21.50
C VAL A 551 7.48 1.20 -21.10
N GLY A 552 6.99 0.35 -22.00
CA GLY A 552 6.88 -1.09 -21.79
C GLY A 552 5.51 -1.53 -21.28
N ASN A 553 5.26 -2.83 -21.44
CA ASN A 553 4.07 -3.51 -20.98
C ASN A 553 4.49 -4.81 -20.28
N TRP A 554 4.11 -4.97 -19.02
CA TRP A 554 4.43 -6.17 -18.24
C TRP A 554 3.94 -7.46 -18.87
N ASP A 555 2.85 -7.44 -19.62
CA ASP A 555 2.25 -8.61 -20.29
C ASP A 555 2.89 -8.91 -21.65
N ASP A 556 3.65 -7.97 -22.22
CA ASP A 556 4.27 -8.10 -23.53
C ASP A 556 5.78 -7.85 -23.49
N PRO A 557 6.58 -8.90 -23.24
CA PRO A 557 8.05 -8.81 -23.26
C PRO A 557 8.64 -8.48 -24.65
N THR A 558 7.82 -8.47 -25.72
CA THR A 558 8.27 -8.04 -27.05
C THR A 558 8.20 -6.53 -27.23
N SER A 559 7.52 -5.82 -26.33
CA SER A 559 7.57 -4.37 -26.21
C SER A 559 8.93 -3.91 -25.66
N GLU A 560 9.26 -2.65 -25.91
CA GLU A 560 10.49 -2.06 -25.36
C GLU A 560 10.28 -1.67 -23.90
N SER A 561 11.30 -1.89 -23.07
CA SER A 561 11.32 -1.43 -21.68
C SER A 561 12.74 -1.08 -21.25
N TRP A 562 12.92 -0.40 -20.12
CA TRP A 562 14.24 -0.23 -19.51
C TRP A 562 14.89 -1.57 -19.13
N GLY A 563 14.10 -2.61 -18.90
CA GLY A 563 14.57 -3.97 -18.64
C GLY A 563 14.85 -4.81 -19.89
N GLY A 564 14.71 -4.24 -21.09
CA GLY A 564 15.03 -4.88 -22.37
C GLY A 564 13.81 -5.19 -23.23
N LYS A 565 14.08 -5.85 -24.35
CA LYS A 565 13.11 -6.33 -25.35
C LYS A 565 13.47 -7.78 -25.70
N PHE A 566 12.47 -8.65 -25.79
CA PHE A 566 12.66 -10.09 -25.93
C PHE A 566 11.88 -10.63 -27.13
N LYS A 567 12.28 -11.82 -27.60
CA LYS A 567 11.53 -12.56 -28.63
C LYS A 567 10.86 -13.79 -28.02
N LYS A 568 9.69 -14.10 -28.55
CA LYS A 568 8.98 -15.34 -28.28
C LYS A 568 9.64 -16.49 -29.06
N VAL A 569 9.85 -17.65 -28.44
CA VAL A 569 10.70 -18.71 -29.03
C VAL A 569 9.92 -19.81 -29.76
N ALA A 570 8.82 -20.31 -29.19
CA ALA A 570 8.16 -21.50 -29.73
C ALA A 570 6.64 -21.47 -29.56
N HIS A 571 5.92 -22.09 -30.49
CA HIS A 571 4.46 -22.23 -30.42
C HIS A 571 4.02 -23.11 -29.25
N ASP A 572 4.82 -24.11 -28.86
CA ASP A 572 4.49 -25.03 -27.76
C ASP A 572 4.86 -24.49 -26.38
N HIS A 573 5.46 -23.30 -26.30
CA HIS A 573 5.74 -22.54 -25.06
C HIS A 573 5.14 -21.13 -25.20
N PRO A 574 3.81 -20.98 -25.10
CA PRO A 574 3.12 -19.75 -25.46
C PRO A 574 3.47 -18.55 -24.57
N ASN A 575 4.09 -18.74 -23.42
CA ASN A 575 4.47 -17.67 -22.50
C ASN A 575 5.98 -17.67 -22.18
N TYR A 576 6.82 -18.02 -23.16
CA TYR A 576 8.27 -18.08 -22.99
C TYR A 576 9.01 -17.13 -23.95
N TRP A 577 9.87 -16.27 -23.37
CA TRP A 577 10.66 -15.27 -24.10
C TRP A 577 12.15 -15.36 -23.77
N THR A 578 12.99 -15.03 -24.75
CA THR A 578 14.45 -14.96 -24.57
C THR A 578 15.06 -13.81 -25.36
N CYS A 579 16.36 -13.59 -25.21
CA CYS A 579 17.08 -12.52 -25.91
C CYS A 579 16.93 -12.64 -27.44
N ILE A 580 16.92 -11.52 -28.14
CA ILE A 580 16.57 -11.45 -29.58
C ILE A 580 17.63 -12.14 -30.43
N HIS A 581 18.90 -11.78 -30.28
CA HIS A 581 20.02 -12.34 -31.04
C HIS A 581 20.84 -13.35 -30.23
N GLY A 582 20.76 -13.30 -28.90
CA GLY A 582 21.53 -14.14 -27.99
C GLY A 582 23.02 -13.81 -27.95
N ASN A 583 23.39 -12.58 -28.32
CA ASN A 583 24.76 -12.09 -28.31
C ASN A 583 24.82 -10.62 -27.85
N MET A 584 26.01 -10.01 -27.87
CA MET A 584 26.24 -8.66 -27.35
C MET A 584 25.41 -7.56 -28.04
N ASN A 585 24.89 -7.80 -29.25
CA ASN A 585 24.01 -6.83 -29.91
C ASN A 585 22.71 -6.60 -29.12
N ASP A 586 22.28 -7.56 -28.28
CA ASP A 586 21.06 -7.40 -27.49
C ASP A 586 21.22 -6.37 -26.35
N THR A 587 22.45 -6.03 -25.96
CA THR A 587 22.71 -5.02 -24.91
C THR A 587 22.16 -3.64 -25.25
N GLN A 588 21.96 -3.33 -26.54
CA GLN A 588 21.37 -2.07 -26.99
C GLN A 588 19.91 -1.90 -26.54
N TYR A 589 19.17 -2.99 -26.31
CA TYR A 589 17.76 -2.93 -25.92
C TYR A 589 17.56 -2.44 -24.47
N ILE A 590 18.63 -2.39 -23.68
CA ILE A 590 18.66 -1.74 -22.36
C ILE A 590 19.47 -0.44 -22.42
N SER A 591 20.68 -0.49 -22.98
CA SER A 591 21.63 0.62 -22.87
C SER A 591 21.19 1.90 -23.58
N LYS A 592 20.28 1.81 -24.55
CA LYS A 592 19.64 3.00 -25.14
C LYS A 592 18.84 3.84 -24.14
N TRP A 593 18.36 3.22 -23.05
CA TRP A 593 17.62 3.87 -21.97
C TRP A 593 18.50 4.38 -20.84
N ARG A 594 19.82 4.23 -20.96
CA ARG A 594 20.80 4.49 -19.90
C ARG A 594 20.66 5.84 -19.22
N GLU A 595 20.52 6.89 -20.01
CA GLU A 595 20.37 8.23 -19.45
C GLU A 595 19.10 8.33 -18.61
N GLN A 596 17.98 7.76 -19.05
CA GLN A 596 16.72 7.82 -18.31
C GLN A 596 16.82 7.08 -16.97
N PHE A 597 17.23 5.81 -16.98
CA PHE A 597 17.28 5.04 -15.75
C PHE A 597 18.37 5.52 -14.78
N LEU A 598 19.49 6.07 -15.27
CA LEU A 598 20.51 6.64 -14.39
C LEU A 598 20.06 7.96 -13.77
N ARG A 599 19.39 8.83 -14.54
CA ARG A 599 18.83 10.07 -13.97
C ARG A 599 17.72 9.79 -12.98
N ASP A 600 16.92 8.76 -13.22
CA ASP A 600 15.92 8.32 -12.27
C ASP A 600 16.55 7.75 -10.99
N TRP A 601 17.58 6.91 -11.13
CA TRP A 601 18.32 6.38 -9.99
C TRP A 601 19.01 7.48 -9.18
N GLN A 602 19.61 8.48 -9.83
CA GLN A 602 20.18 9.66 -9.19
C GLN A 602 19.14 10.36 -8.29
N LYS A 603 17.92 10.61 -8.79
CA LYS A 603 16.85 11.22 -8.01
C LYS A 603 16.46 10.40 -6.79
N HIS A 604 16.50 9.07 -6.88
CA HIS A 604 16.18 8.19 -5.77
C HIS A 604 17.32 8.10 -4.75
N MET A 605 18.58 8.14 -5.19
CA MET A 605 19.73 8.24 -4.29
C MET A 605 19.74 9.56 -3.51
N ASP A 606 19.34 10.66 -4.14
CA ASP A 606 19.17 11.97 -3.49
C ASP A 606 18.21 11.92 -2.28
N ARG A 607 17.20 11.03 -2.30
CA ARG A 607 16.26 10.84 -1.19
C ARG A 607 16.92 10.21 0.05
N CYS A 608 18.08 9.57 -0.10
CA CYS A 608 18.79 8.98 1.03
C CYS A 608 19.47 10.04 1.93
N ILE A 609 19.49 11.31 1.52
CA ILE A 609 20.17 12.41 2.24
C ILE A 609 19.31 13.67 2.43
N LYS A 610 18.14 13.73 1.80
CA LYS A 610 17.19 14.86 1.85
C LYS A 610 15.90 14.40 2.50
#